data_AF-A0A0J8B0W5-F1
#
_entry.id   AF-A0A0J8B0W5-F1
#
_cell.length_a   1.000
_cell.length_b   1.000
_cell.length_c   1.000
_cell.angle_alpha   90.00
_cell.angle_beta   90.00
_cell.angle_gamma   90.00
#
_symmetry.space_group_name_H-M   'P 1'
#
loop_
_entity.id
_entity.type
_entity.pdbx_description
1 polymer ?
#
loop_
_entity_poly.entity_id
_entity_poly.type
_entity_poly.pdbx_seq_one_letter_code
_entity_poly.pdbx_strand_id
1 'polypeptide(L)'
;MRRSGVWGDHLEIQAMSEIYQRPILVFAYSTEPMRTYSSKDSLTNPIRLSYHFESHYNSIVTKFRPPRRNYDSRFDNSADFFSLAPRPFIIEEQALRLPSSRTLEQISHLSDRIDSVEIESAINESLTNLLEEECKNQSLLDMDADNDL
;
A
#
# COMPACT_ATOMS: atom_id res chain seq x y z
N MET A 1 -9.32 1.63 -14.72
CA MET A 1 -8.31 0.56 -14.92
C MET A 1 -8.95 -0.71 -15.51
N ARG A 2 -8.33 -1.35 -16.51
CA ARG A 2 -8.82 -2.62 -17.12
C ARG A 2 -7.82 -3.77 -17.08
N ARG A 3 -6.56 -3.50 -16.72
CA ARG A 3 -5.48 -4.49 -16.66
C ARG A 3 -5.28 -4.93 -15.21
N SER A 4 -5.10 -6.22 -15.01
CA SER A 4 -4.72 -6.78 -13.70
C SER A 4 -3.33 -6.28 -13.29
N GLY A 5 -3.11 -6.06 -12.00
CA GLY A 5 -1.82 -5.62 -11.45
C GLY A 5 -1.55 -4.11 -11.54
N VAL A 6 -2.48 -3.31 -12.08
CA VAL A 6 -2.38 -1.84 -12.03
C VAL A 6 -3.02 -1.34 -10.74
N TRP A 7 -2.36 -0.39 -10.08
CA TRP A 7 -2.71 0.09 -8.75
C TRP A 7 -3.65 1.28 -8.87
N GLY A 8 -4.78 1.24 -8.16
CA GLY A 8 -5.71 2.36 -8.05
C GLY A 8 -5.33 3.31 -6.92
N ASP A 9 -5.66 4.58 -7.13
CA ASP A 9 -5.35 5.64 -6.17
C ASP A 9 -6.56 6.57 -6.01
N HIS A 10 -6.35 7.89 -5.87
CA HIS A 10 -7.41 8.82 -5.48
C HIS A 10 -8.57 8.90 -6.47
N LEU A 11 -8.30 8.78 -7.78
CA LEU A 11 -9.34 8.85 -8.81
C LEU A 11 -10.28 7.65 -8.76
N GLU A 12 -9.72 6.44 -8.64
CA GLU A 12 -10.51 5.23 -8.50
C GLU A 12 -11.28 5.23 -7.18
N ILE A 13 -10.67 5.65 -6.07
CA ILE A 13 -11.34 5.70 -4.77
C ILE A 13 -12.49 6.73 -4.79
N GLN A 14 -12.30 7.90 -5.42
CA GLN A 14 -13.38 8.88 -5.58
C GLN A 14 -14.52 8.31 -6.43
N ALA A 15 -14.21 7.70 -7.58
CA ALA A 15 -15.20 7.06 -8.43
C ALA A 15 -15.98 5.96 -7.68
N MET A 16 -15.30 5.17 -6.85
CA MET A 16 -15.94 4.18 -5.98
C MET A 16 -16.89 4.83 -4.96
N SER A 17 -16.49 5.95 -4.34
CA SER A 17 -17.36 6.66 -3.39
C SER A 17 -18.67 7.13 -4.05
N GLU A 18 -18.60 7.53 -5.33
CA GLU A 18 -19.74 7.97 -6.12
C GLU A 18 -20.61 6.80 -6.59
N ILE A 19 -20.01 5.75 -7.14
CA ILE A 19 -20.71 4.55 -7.64
C ILE A 19 -21.48 3.87 -6.51
N TYR A 20 -20.85 3.72 -5.34
CA TYR A 20 -21.48 3.08 -4.19
C TYR A 20 -22.32 4.04 -3.35
N GLN A 21 -22.26 5.35 -3.62
CA GLN A 21 -22.91 6.39 -2.82
C GLN A 21 -22.59 6.27 -1.32
N ARG A 22 -21.33 5.92 -1.01
CA ARG A 22 -20.84 5.70 0.34
C ARG A 22 -19.54 6.48 0.56
N PRO A 23 -19.39 7.19 1.68
CA PRO A 23 -18.14 7.85 2.00
C PRO A 23 -17.05 6.80 2.19
N ILE A 24 -15.83 7.11 1.73
CA ILE A 24 -14.65 6.29 1.94
C ILE A 24 -13.67 7.06 2.82
N LEU A 25 -13.31 6.48 3.95
CA LEU A 25 -12.33 7.02 4.90
C LEU A 25 -11.04 6.24 4.78
N VAL A 26 -9.93 6.94 4.54
CA VAL A 26 -8.59 6.36 4.46
C VAL A 26 -7.79 6.80 5.67
N PHE A 27 -7.31 5.84 6.44
CA PHE A 27 -6.49 6.07 7.63
C PHE A 27 -5.04 5.67 7.37
N ALA A 28 -4.10 6.38 7.97
CA ALA A 28 -2.67 6.07 7.92
C ALA A 28 -2.08 6.28 9.31
N TYR A 29 -1.95 5.19 10.08
CA TYR A 29 -1.33 5.19 11.41
C TYR A 29 -1.90 6.21 12.43
N SER A 30 -3.14 6.68 12.23
CA SER A 30 -3.86 7.63 13.07
C SER A 30 -5.34 7.29 13.17
N THR A 31 -5.96 7.59 14.31
CA THR A 31 -7.42 7.45 14.51
C THR A 31 -8.22 8.48 13.72
N GLU A 32 -7.57 9.51 13.19
CA GLU A 32 -8.19 10.47 12.28
C GLU A 32 -7.94 10.06 10.82
N PRO A 33 -8.95 10.16 9.94
CA PRO A 33 -8.77 9.82 8.54
C PRO A 33 -7.80 10.80 7.88
N MET A 34 -6.77 10.26 7.23
CA MET A 34 -5.83 11.02 6.40
C MET A 34 -6.55 11.64 5.20
N ARG A 35 -7.51 10.91 4.62
CA ARG A 35 -8.34 11.39 3.50
C ARG A 35 -9.78 10.89 3.60
N THR A 36 -10.70 11.71 3.10
CA THR A 36 -12.14 11.41 3.05
C THR A 36 -12.65 11.70 1.66
N TYR A 37 -13.27 10.70 1.04
CA TYR A 37 -13.94 10.78 -0.26
C TYR A 37 -15.44 10.68 -0.04
N SER A 38 -16.21 11.64 -0.56
CA SER A 38 -17.66 11.65 -0.43
C SER A 38 -18.30 12.42 -1.58
N SER A 39 -19.44 11.93 -2.06
CA SER A 39 -20.15 12.53 -3.21
C SER A 39 -21.18 13.60 -2.80
N LYS A 40 -21.68 13.58 -1.55
CA LYS A 40 -22.61 14.51 -0.87
C LYS A 40 -23.04 13.89 0.47
N ASP A 41 -23.86 14.57 1.28
CA ASP A 41 -24.37 14.20 2.63
C ASP A 41 -24.99 12.79 2.74
N SER A 42 -24.17 11.78 2.55
CA SER A 42 -24.53 10.39 2.71
C SER A 42 -24.49 10.06 4.20
N LEU A 43 -25.66 9.82 4.76
CA LEU A 43 -25.84 9.27 6.12
C LEU A 43 -25.49 7.77 6.20
N THR A 44 -25.02 7.16 5.10
CA THR A 44 -24.66 5.74 5.08
C THR A 44 -23.32 5.49 5.80
N ASN A 45 -23.19 4.29 6.36
CA ASN A 45 -21.96 3.89 7.04
C ASN A 45 -20.77 3.94 6.07
N PRO A 46 -19.65 4.60 6.43
CA PRO A 46 -18.51 4.73 5.56
C PRO A 46 -17.81 3.38 5.32
N ILE A 47 -17.19 3.25 4.15
CA ILE A 47 -16.17 2.24 3.88
C ILE A 47 -14.86 2.75 4.48
N ARG A 48 -14.13 1.90 5.20
CA ARG A 48 -12.89 2.28 5.88
C ARG A 48 -11.73 1.49 5.32
N LEU A 49 -10.65 2.19 4.96
CA LEU A 49 -9.41 1.64 4.45
C LEU A 49 -8.24 2.09 5.31
N SER A 50 -7.26 1.21 5.52
CA SER A 50 -5.94 1.62 6.02
C SER A 50 -4.93 1.63 4.89
N TYR A 51 -4.04 2.62 4.92
CA TYR A 51 -2.99 2.82 3.94
C TYR A 51 -1.62 2.60 4.60
N HIS A 52 -0.82 1.73 4.00
CA HIS A 52 0.47 1.29 4.53
C HIS A 52 1.56 1.37 3.47
N PHE A 53 2.78 1.73 3.91
CA PHE A 53 3.99 1.73 3.10
C PHE A 53 3.82 2.39 1.72
N GLU A 54 3.06 3.48 1.68
CA GLU A 54 2.81 4.27 0.48
C GLU A 54 2.31 3.49 -0.74
N SER A 55 1.67 2.34 -0.51
CA SER A 55 1.34 1.44 -1.61
C SER A 55 0.10 0.60 -1.28
N HIS A 56 0.00 0.07 -0.07
CA HIS A 56 -0.96 -1.00 0.21
C HIS A 56 -2.20 -0.50 0.94
N TYR A 57 -3.39 -0.84 0.41
CA TYR A 57 -4.67 -0.59 1.04
C TYR A 57 -5.23 -1.88 1.65
N ASN A 58 -5.67 -1.81 2.91
CA ASN A 58 -6.40 -2.89 3.58
C ASN A 58 -7.81 -2.46 3.96
N SER A 59 -8.76 -3.39 3.93
CA SER A 59 -10.11 -3.15 4.43
C SER A 59 -10.11 -3.15 5.96
N ILE A 60 -10.64 -2.09 6.55
CA ILE A 60 -10.91 -2.01 7.99
C ILE A 60 -12.33 -2.51 8.23
N VAL A 61 -12.47 -3.60 8.97
CA VAL A 61 -13.78 -4.18 9.32
C VAL A 61 -14.04 -4.00 10.80
N THR A 62 -15.08 -3.24 11.14
CA THR A 62 -15.56 -3.18 12.53
C THR A 62 -16.28 -4.50 12.85
N LYS A 63 -15.69 -5.32 13.73
CA LYS A 63 -16.42 -6.45 14.29
C LYS A 63 -17.51 -5.91 15.22
N PHE A 64 -18.77 -6.07 14.85
CA PHE A 64 -19.86 -5.89 15.80
C PHE A 64 -19.73 -6.99 16.85
N ARG A 65 -19.22 -6.64 18.05
CA ARG A 65 -19.33 -7.52 19.20
C ARG A 65 -20.69 -7.21 19.82
N PRO A 66 -21.70 -8.10 19.72
CA PRO A 66 -22.91 -7.90 20.51
C PRO A 66 -22.49 -7.85 21.99
N PRO A 67 -23.06 -6.93 22.79
CA PRO A 67 -22.75 -6.88 24.22
C PRO A 67 -22.97 -8.27 24.80
N ARG A 68 -22.04 -8.73 25.64
CA ARG A 68 -22.17 -10.01 26.33
C ARG A 68 -23.53 -9.99 27.02
N ARG A 69 -24.42 -10.93 26.67
CA ARG A 69 -25.66 -11.15 27.41
C ARG A 69 -25.26 -11.57 28.83
N ASN A 70 -25.13 -10.61 29.73
CA ASN A 70 -25.20 -10.91 31.15
C ASN A 70 -26.65 -11.34 31.39
N TYR A 71 -26.83 -12.59 31.79
CA TYR A 71 -28.13 -13.19 32.11
C TYR A 71 -28.65 -12.64 33.45
N ASP A 72 -28.56 -11.33 33.68
CA ASP A 72 -29.18 -10.66 34.82
C ASP A 72 -30.37 -9.86 34.30
N SER A 73 -31.56 -10.41 34.56
CA SER A 73 -32.84 -10.11 33.94
C SER A 73 -33.48 -8.80 34.43
N ARG A 74 -32.70 -7.72 34.54
CA ARG A 74 -33.17 -6.45 35.14
C ARG A 74 -33.14 -5.23 34.21
N PHE A 75 -32.75 -5.39 32.95
CA PHE A 75 -32.82 -4.30 31.96
C PHE A 75 -33.44 -4.82 30.65
N ASP A 76 -34.77 -4.76 30.57
CA ASP A 76 -35.59 -5.12 29.40
C ASP A 76 -35.95 -3.88 28.56
N ASN A 77 -34.99 -2.99 28.32
CA ASN A 77 -35.19 -1.87 27.40
C ASN A 77 -34.28 -2.04 26.18
N SER A 78 -34.87 -2.63 25.14
CA SER A 78 -34.29 -2.84 23.82
C SER A 78 -33.88 -1.55 23.08
N ALA A 79 -34.29 -0.38 23.57
CA ALA A 79 -33.96 0.93 23.01
C ALA A 79 -32.51 1.38 23.29
N ASP A 80 -31.90 0.96 24.39
CA ASP A 80 -30.50 1.30 24.73
C ASP A 80 -29.48 0.46 23.95
N PHE A 81 -29.94 -0.63 23.31
CA PHE A 81 -29.12 -1.54 22.50
C PHE A 81 -28.58 -0.88 21.22
N PHE A 82 -29.30 0.09 20.66
CA PHE A 82 -28.94 0.77 19.41
C PHE A 82 -28.24 2.13 19.63
N SER A 83 -28.26 2.66 20.86
CA SER A 83 -27.77 4.02 21.19
C SER A 83 -26.26 4.08 21.48
N LEU A 84 -25.63 2.95 21.80
CA LEU A 84 -24.18 2.89 21.90
C LEU A 84 -23.60 2.80 20.49
N ALA A 85 -23.31 3.97 19.90
CA ALA A 85 -22.51 4.09 18.69
C ALA A 85 -21.36 3.07 18.74
N PRO A 86 -21.19 2.21 17.72
CA PRO A 86 -20.19 1.15 17.75
C PRO A 86 -18.83 1.77 18.08
N ARG A 87 -18.33 1.57 19.29
CA ARG A 87 -16.97 1.98 19.64
C ARG A 87 -16.07 1.17 18.72
N PRO A 88 -15.25 1.80 17.87
CA PRO A 88 -14.36 1.05 17.00
C PRO A 88 -13.44 0.19 17.87
N PHE A 89 -13.64 -1.12 17.84
CA PHE A 89 -12.93 -2.05 18.72
C PHE A 89 -11.94 -2.90 17.89
N ILE A 90 -10.67 -2.78 18.28
CA ILE A 90 -9.49 -3.63 18.01
C ILE A 90 -8.98 -3.76 16.57
N ILE A 91 -9.83 -3.77 15.54
CA ILE A 91 -9.32 -3.97 14.15
C ILE A 91 -8.81 -2.67 13.53
N GLU A 92 -9.40 -1.53 13.91
CA GLU A 92 -8.83 -0.22 13.57
C GLU A 92 -7.43 -0.06 14.18
N GLU A 93 -7.23 -0.41 15.46
CA GLU A 93 -5.93 -0.19 16.12
C GLU A 93 -4.76 -0.91 15.42
N GLN A 94 -4.95 -2.16 14.96
CA GLN A 94 -3.89 -2.88 14.22
C GLN A 94 -3.58 -2.23 12.87
N ALA A 95 -4.60 -1.73 12.19
CA ALA A 95 -4.48 -1.02 10.92
C ALA A 95 -3.86 0.39 11.09
N LEU A 96 -3.76 0.87 12.33
CA LEU A 96 -3.16 2.14 12.71
C LEU A 96 -1.81 1.99 13.43
N ARG A 97 -1.36 0.76 13.69
CA ARG A 97 -0.07 0.54 14.35
C ARG A 97 1.07 0.84 13.39
N LEU A 98 1.93 1.76 13.80
CA LEU A 98 3.22 1.92 13.15
C LEU A 98 4.01 0.61 13.28
N PRO A 99 4.74 0.20 12.23
CA PRO A 99 5.71 -0.88 12.34
C PRO A 99 6.74 -0.55 13.43
N SER A 100 7.25 -1.58 14.11
CA SER A 100 8.25 -1.39 15.17
C SER A 100 9.53 -0.76 14.62
N SER A 101 10.28 -0.02 15.44
CA SER A 101 11.56 0.59 15.03
C SER A 101 12.52 -0.43 14.40
N ARG A 102 12.61 -1.61 15.01
CA ARG A 102 13.41 -2.74 14.50
C ARG A 102 12.98 -3.17 13.09
N THR A 103 11.67 -3.18 12.82
CA THR A 103 11.14 -3.52 11.50
C THR A 103 11.49 -2.45 10.47
N LEU A 104 11.39 -1.17 10.84
CA LEU A 104 11.77 -0.06 9.97
C LEU A 104 13.27 -0.07 9.64
N GLU A 105 14.13 -0.35 10.63
CA GLU A 105 15.58 -0.52 10.40
C GLU A 105 15.87 -1.67 9.44
N GLN A 106 15.19 -2.81 9.61
CA GLN A 106 15.33 -3.95 8.69
C GLN A 106 14.88 -3.60 7.27
N ILE A 107 13.78 -2.86 7.12
CA ILE A 107 13.29 -2.40 5.81
C ILE A 107 14.33 -1.46 5.17
N SER A 108 14.85 -0.50 5.93
CA SER A 108 15.90 0.43 5.44
C SER A 108 17.12 -0.32 4.93
N HIS A 109 17.66 -1.24 5.73
CA HIS A 109 18.83 -2.02 5.34
C HIS A 109 18.58 -2.91 4.11
N LEU A 110 17.35 -3.44 3.96
CA LEU A 110 16.99 -4.19 2.75
C LEU A 110 16.87 -3.28 1.53
N SER A 111 16.38 -2.05 1.69
CA SER A 111 16.33 -1.04 0.62
C SER A 111 17.74 -0.69 0.14
N ASP A 112 18.66 -0.37 1.05
CA ASP A 112 20.05 -0.04 0.70
C ASP A 112 20.73 -1.18 -0.07
N ARG A 113 20.39 -2.44 0.28
CA ARG A 113 20.90 -3.63 -0.43
C ARG A 113 20.33 -3.76 -1.83
N ILE A 114 19.05 -3.45 -2.04
CA ILE A 114 18.42 -3.49 -3.36
C ILE A 114 19.08 -2.44 -4.27
N ASP A 115 19.21 -1.21 -3.78
CA ASP A 115 19.85 -0.12 -4.52
C ASP A 115 21.29 -0.47 -4.91
N SER A 116 22.04 -1.09 -3.99
CA SER A 116 23.41 -1.54 -4.26
C SER A 116 23.46 -2.60 -5.38
N VAL A 117 22.50 -3.53 -5.41
CA VAL A 117 22.42 -4.58 -6.45
C VAL A 117 22.06 -3.98 -7.81
N GLU A 118 21.15 -3.00 -7.85
CA GLU A 118 20.78 -2.31 -9.09
C GLU A 118 21.97 -1.54 -9.67
N ILE A 119 22.73 -0.84 -8.83
CA ILE A 119 23.95 -0.13 -9.23
C ILE A 119 24.99 -1.13 -9.77
N GLU A 120 25.22 -2.24 -9.07
CA GLU A 120 26.18 -3.26 -9.50
C GLU A 120 25.78 -3.86 -10.86
N SER A 121 24.50 -4.16 -11.06
CA SER A 121 23.96 -4.64 -12.34
C SER A 121 24.21 -3.64 -13.47
N ALA A 122 23.94 -2.35 -13.23
CA ALA A 122 24.16 -1.29 -14.22
C ALA A 122 25.65 -1.12 -14.59
N ILE A 123 26.54 -1.22 -13.60
CA ILE A 123 27.99 -1.19 -13.83
C ILE A 123 28.41 -2.38 -14.70
N ASN A 124 27.96 -3.58 -14.35
CA ASN A 124 28.32 -4.80 -15.08
C ASN A 124 27.84 -4.78 -16.53
N GLU A 125 26.62 -4.30 -16.78
CA GLU A 125 26.11 -4.11 -18.15
C GLU A 125 26.98 -3.12 -18.93
N SER A 126 27.32 -1.99 -18.32
CA SER A 126 28.16 -0.96 -18.96
C SER A 126 29.58 -1.47 -19.28
N LEU A 127 30.20 -2.23 -18.36
CA LEU A 127 31.48 -2.88 -18.60
C LEU A 127 31.42 -3.94 -19.71
N THR A 128 30.33 -4.71 -19.77
CA THR A 128 30.13 -5.71 -20.82
C THR A 128 30.05 -5.04 -22.19
N ASN A 129 29.28 -3.96 -22.30
CA ASN A 129 29.18 -3.17 -23.53
C ASN A 129 30.54 -2.59 -23.95
N LEU A 130 31.34 -2.07 -23.00
CA LEU A 130 32.68 -1.56 -23.29
C LEU A 130 33.62 -2.64 -23.81
N LEU A 131 33.62 -3.83 -23.21
CA LEU A 131 34.42 -4.96 -23.65
C LEU A 131 34.04 -5.42 -25.06
N GLU A 132 32.73 -5.46 -25.37
CA GLU A 132 32.26 -5.81 -26.71
C GLU A 132 32.73 -4.80 -27.77
N GLU A 133 32.69 -3.50 -27.46
CA GLU A 133 33.19 -2.46 -28.36
C GLU A 133 34.71 -2.55 -28.57
N GLU A 134 35.47 -2.81 -27.50
CA GLU A 134 36.93 -3.01 -27.60
C GLU A 134 37.26 -4.23 -28.47
N CYS A 135 36.54 -5.34 -28.31
CA CYS A 135 36.69 -6.54 -29.14
C CYS A 135 36.38 -6.26 -30.62
N LYS A 136 35.32 -5.50 -30.92
CA LYS A 136 34.98 -5.10 -32.30
C LYS A 136 36.07 -4.22 -32.92
N ASN A 137 36.58 -3.26 -32.16
CA ASN A 137 37.64 -2.37 -32.62
C ASN A 137 38.96 -3.12 -32.87
N GLN A 138 39.32 -4.05 -31.98
CA GLN A 138 40.50 -4.89 -32.19
C GLN A 138 40.35 -5.76 -33.45
N SER A 139 39.17 -6.37 -33.65
CA SER A 139 38.90 -7.15 -34.85
C SER A 139 38.96 -6.32 -36.14
N LEU A 140 38.59 -5.03 -36.10
CA LEU A 140 38.70 -4.13 -37.25
C LEU A 140 40.18 -3.87 -37.60
N LEU A 141 41.01 -3.60 -36.59
CA LEU A 141 42.44 -3.37 -36.77
C LEU A 141 43.16 -4.61 -37.31
N ASP A 142 42.77 -5.80 -36.86
CA ASP A 142 43.35 -7.06 -37.34
C ASP A 142 42.99 -7.33 -38.83
N MET A 143 41.80 -6.89 -39.30
CA MET A 143 41.42 -7.01 -40.71
C MET A 143 42.15 -6.03 -41.64
N ASP A 144 42.45 -4.82 -41.16
CA ASP A 144 43.17 -3.82 -41.95
C ASP A 144 44.66 -4.19 -42.11
N ALA A 145 45.25 -4.88 -41.12
CA ALA A 145 46.66 -5.31 -41.15
C ALA A 145 46.96 -6.42 -42.19
N ASP A 146 45.98 -7.27 -42.51
CA ASP A 146 46.14 -8.36 -43.50
C ASP A 146 45.98 -7.88 -44.96
N ASN A 147 45.55 -6.64 -45.19
CA ASN A 147 45.28 -6.10 -46.53
C ASN A 147 46.47 -5.30 -47.12
N ASP A 148 47.56 -5.16 -46.36
CA ASP A 148 48.78 -4.38 -46.70
C ASP A 148 49.99 -5.27 -47.13
N LEU A 149 49.79 -6.56 -47.43
CA LEU A 149 50.79 -7.52 -47.98
C LEU A 149 50.47 -7.93 -49.43
#